data_AF-A0A497B8U2-F1
#
_entry.id   AF-A0A497B8U2-F1
#
_cell.length_a   1.000
_cell.length_b   1.000
_cell.length_c   1.000
_cell.angle_alpha   90.00
_cell.angle_beta   90.00
_cell.angle_gamma   90.00
#
_symmetry.space_group_name_H-M   'P 1'
#
loop_
_entity.id
_entity.type
_entity.pdbx_description
1 polymer ?
#
loop_
_entity_poly.entity_id
_entity_poly.type
_entity_poly.pdbx_seq_one_letter_code
_entity_poly.pdbx_strand_id
1 'polypeptide(L)'
;MRFEERKTIKEIWKYANEHYGENIGYYSFVRHFNNHVESVIEEMKKASKLREKILQEEIKKDIRIARQLTRNLEICAQKIESKLQQGDLSPKDEKILLDYLAETRLIIEELLKWSNKINIQPEEENIFERIIYCMQDFPEELIMKFKERWDNYEYRGQ
;
A
#
# COMPACT_ATOMS: atom_id res chain seq x y z
N MET A 1 15.75 -11.88 -3.01
CA MET A 1 16.42 -11.32 -1.82
C MET A 1 15.94 -9.89 -1.59
N ARG A 2 15.14 -9.65 -0.55
CA ARG A 2 14.97 -8.29 -0.02
C ARG A 2 16.18 -8.00 0.86
N PHE A 3 17.16 -7.30 0.32
CA PHE A 3 18.21 -6.72 1.16
C PHE A 3 17.60 -5.50 1.86
N GLU A 4 16.91 -5.75 2.98
CA GLU A 4 16.35 -4.69 3.84
C GLU A 4 17.47 -3.91 4.55
N GLU A 5 18.67 -4.48 4.62
CA GLU A 5 19.88 -3.85 5.13
C GLU A 5 20.85 -3.49 3.99
N ARG A 6 21.53 -2.33 4.11
CA ARG A 6 22.60 -1.90 3.19
C ARG A 6 23.85 -2.78 3.37
N LYS A 7 23.78 -4.04 2.94
CA LYS A 7 24.92 -4.95 2.94
C LYS A 7 25.86 -4.59 1.80
N THR A 8 27.15 -4.54 2.10
CA THR A 8 28.23 -4.42 1.12
C THR A 8 28.32 -5.69 0.26
N ILE A 9 28.88 -5.59 -0.95
CA ILE A 9 29.05 -6.75 -1.86
C ILE A 9 29.80 -7.91 -1.17
N LYS A 10 30.76 -7.59 -0.29
CA LYS A 10 31.50 -8.57 0.51
C LYS A 10 30.61 -9.32 1.51
N GLU A 11 29.67 -8.62 2.14
CA GLU A 11 28.70 -9.23 3.05
C GLU A 11 27.67 -10.08 2.31
N ILE A 12 27.24 -9.64 1.11
CA ILE A 12 26.35 -10.42 0.26
C ILE A 12 27.01 -11.73 -0.16
N TRP A 13 28.26 -11.67 -0.64
CA TRP A 13 29.04 -12.84 -1.01
C TRP A 13 29.25 -13.79 0.17
N LYS A 14 29.62 -13.26 1.33
CA LYS A 14 29.82 -14.04 2.55
C LYS A 14 28.53 -14.74 2.97
N TYR A 15 27.40 -14.03 2.92
CA TYR A 15 26.08 -14.59 3.20
C TYR A 15 25.69 -15.69 2.21
N ALA A 16 25.94 -15.52 0.92
CA ALA A 16 25.67 -16.54 -0.10
C ALA A 16 26.46 -17.83 0.16
N ASN A 17 27.76 -17.71 0.46
CA ASN A 17 28.61 -18.85 0.77
C ASN A 17 28.22 -19.54 2.09
N GLU A 18 27.88 -18.76 3.13
CA GLU A 18 27.58 -19.31 4.47
C GLU A 18 26.18 -19.92 4.58
N HIS A 19 25.17 -19.37 3.90
CA HIS A 19 23.78 -19.83 4.04
C HIS A 19 23.32 -20.76 2.90
N TYR A 20 23.88 -20.62 1.70
CA TYR A 20 23.48 -21.43 0.53
C TYR A 20 24.57 -22.39 0.07
N GLY A 21 25.76 -22.37 0.71
CA GLY A 21 26.86 -23.26 0.37
C GLY A 21 27.45 -22.98 -1.02
N GLU A 22 27.24 -21.78 -1.56
CA GLU A 22 27.80 -21.42 -2.86
C GLU A 22 29.33 -21.40 -2.80
N ASN A 23 29.98 -22.03 -3.79
CA ASN A 23 31.45 -22.13 -3.85
C ASN A 23 32.02 -21.17 -4.91
N ILE A 24 31.48 -19.96 -4.95
CA ILE A 24 31.88 -18.94 -5.94
C ILE A 24 33.00 -18.09 -5.35
N GLY A 25 34.11 -17.97 -6.10
CA GLY A 25 35.20 -17.07 -5.72
C GLY A 25 34.75 -15.61 -5.71
N TYR A 26 35.20 -14.83 -4.73
CA TYR A 26 34.77 -13.43 -4.53
C TYR A 26 34.87 -12.57 -5.80
N TYR A 27 35.98 -12.68 -6.55
CA TYR A 27 36.16 -11.93 -7.79
C TYR A 27 35.18 -12.32 -8.89
N SER A 28 34.86 -13.62 -9.01
CA SER A 28 33.85 -14.10 -9.95
C SER A 28 32.45 -13.61 -9.58
N PHE A 29 32.15 -13.59 -8.28
CA PHE A 29 30.91 -13.04 -7.73
C PHE A 29 30.78 -11.54 -8.03
N VAL A 30 31.81 -10.75 -7.75
CA VAL A 30 31.83 -9.29 -8.04
C VAL A 30 31.63 -9.02 -9.53
N ARG A 31 32.33 -9.77 -10.40
CA ARG A 31 32.17 -9.60 -11.86
C ARG A 31 30.75 -9.94 -12.32
N HIS A 32 30.17 -11.02 -11.82
CA HIS A 32 28.79 -11.39 -12.14
C HIS A 32 27.79 -10.35 -11.61
N PHE A 33 27.99 -9.89 -10.38
CA PHE A 33 27.15 -8.88 -9.74
C PHE A 33 27.12 -7.58 -10.57
N ASN A 34 28.29 -7.05 -10.94
CA ASN A 34 28.39 -5.82 -11.72
C ASN A 34 27.78 -5.98 -13.13
N ASN A 35 27.96 -7.13 -13.76
CA ASN A 35 27.50 -7.34 -15.14
C ASN A 35 26.00 -7.67 -15.27
N HIS A 36 25.41 -8.33 -14.27
CA HIS A 36 24.08 -8.92 -14.42
C HIS A 36 23.08 -8.52 -13.33
N VAL A 37 23.56 -8.13 -12.15
CA VAL A 37 22.70 -7.91 -10.97
C VAL A 37 22.58 -6.43 -10.63
N GLU A 38 23.65 -5.66 -10.82
CA GLU A 38 23.72 -4.23 -10.48
C GLU A 38 22.66 -3.40 -11.23
N SER A 39 22.52 -3.61 -12.55
CA SER A 39 21.50 -2.92 -13.36
C SER A 39 20.08 -3.22 -12.88
N VAL A 40 19.78 -4.49 -12.58
CA VAL A 40 18.49 -4.93 -12.07
C VAL A 40 18.19 -4.29 -10.72
N ILE A 41 19.17 -4.26 -9.80
CA ILE A 41 19.02 -3.62 -8.50
C ILE A 41 18.76 -2.12 -8.64
N GLU A 42 19.48 -1.43 -9.53
CA GLU A 42 19.28 -0.01 -9.77
C GLU A 42 17.91 0.32 -10.38
N GLU A 43 17.42 -0.52 -11.30
CA GLU A 43 16.06 -0.39 -11.83
C GLU A 43 15.01 -0.63 -10.75
N MET A 44 15.18 -1.66 -9.91
CA MET A 44 14.29 -1.92 -8.77
C MET A 44 14.28 -0.74 -7.78
N LYS A 45 15.44 -0.15 -7.46
CA LYS A 45 15.52 1.05 -6.60
C LYS A 45 14.79 2.24 -7.24
N LYS A 46 14.97 2.47 -8.54
CA LYS A 46 14.28 3.56 -9.27
C LYS A 46 12.77 3.34 -9.26
N ALA A 47 12.30 2.12 -9.53
CA ALA A 47 10.90 1.76 -9.48
C ALA A 47 10.32 1.93 -8.07
N SER A 48 11.05 1.51 -7.04
CA SER A 48 10.64 1.68 -5.63
C SER A 48 10.51 3.16 -5.27
N LYS A 49 11.49 4.00 -5.62
CA LYS A 49 11.43 5.45 -5.39
C LYS A 49 10.26 6.10 -6.13
N LEU A 50 9.98 5.65 -7.35
CA LEU A 50 8.85 6.15 -8.13
C LEU A 50 7.51 5.78 -7.47
N ARG A 51 7.36 4.53 -7.03
CA ARG A 51 6.17 4.08 -6.29
C ARG A 51 5.98 4.87 -4.99
N GLU A 52 7.05 5.05 -4.23
CA GLU A 52 7.02 5.85 -2.99
C GLU A 52 6.58 7.29 -3.27
N LYS A 53 7.11 7.90 -4.34
CA LYS A 53 6.71 9.25 -4.75
C LYS A 53 5.24 9.32 -5.14
N ILE A 54 4.74 8.37 -5.93
CA ILE A 54 3.33 8.30 -6.32
C ILE A 54 2.44 8.17 -5.09
N LEU A 55 2.78 7.25 -4.17
CA LEU A 55 2.05 7.04 -2.93
C LEU A 55 2.04 8.32 -2.06
N GLN A 56 3.17 9.01 -1.95
CA GLN A 56 3.24 10.29 -1.23
C GLN A 56 2.36 11.37 -1.87
N GLU A 57 2.29 11.43 -3.21
CA GLU A 57 1.42 12.37 -3.93
C GLU A 57 -0.07 12.05 -3.73
N GLU A 58 -0.43 10.76 -3.76
CA GLU A 58 -1.79 10.29 -3.47
C GLU A 58 -2.21 10.62 -2.04
N ILE A 59 -1.39 10.29 -1.04
CA ILE A 59 -1.66 10.63 0.37
C ILE A 59 -1.84 12.14 0.55
N LYS A 60 -1.00 12.97 -0.09
CA LYS A 60 -1.15 14.43 -0.04
C LYS A 60 -2.46 14.91 -0.64
N LYS A 61 -2.89 14.31 -1.75
CA LYS A 61 -4.16 14.61 -2.41
C LYS A 61 -5.33 14.24 -1.49
N ASP A 62 -5.29 13.07 -0.88
CA ASP A 62 -6.35 12.58 0.01
C ASP A 62 -6.47 13.45 1.27
N ILE A 63 -5.34 13.82 1.89
CA ILE A 63 -5.33 14.76 3.02
C ILE A 63 -5.95 16.11 2.62
N ARG A 64 -5.65 16.62 1.42
CA ARG A 64 -6.23 17.88 0.94
C ARG A 64 -7.74 17.76 0.76
N ILE A 65 -8.23 16.67 0.19
CA ILE A 65 -9.66 16.41 0.02
C ILE A 65 -10.35 16.31 1.38
N ALA A 66 -9.81 15.53 2.31
CA ALA A 66 -10.35 15.38 3.65
C ALA A 66 -10.49 16.74 4.37
N ARG A 67 -9.43 17.57 4.33
CA ARG A 67 -9.47 18.94 4.89
C ARG A 67 -10.58 19.80 4.29
N GLN A 68 -10.80 19.70 2.97
CA GLN A 68 -11.85 20.45 2.30
C GLN A 68 -13.24 19.99 2.74
N LEU A 69 -13.45 18.66 2.86
CA LEU A 69 -14.72 18.10 3.31
C LEU A 69 -15.03 18.50 4.75
N THR A 70 -14.05 18.43 5.65
CA THR A 70 -14.18 18.90 7.04
C THR A 70 -14.61 20.36 7.10
N ARG A 71 -13.91 21.24 6.36
CA ARG A 71 -14.27 22.66 6.30
C ARG A 71 -15.68 22.89 5.80
N ASN A 72 -16.12 22.15 4.78
CA ASN A 72 -17.47 22.27 4.25
C ASN A 72 -18.53 21.84 5.28
N LEU A 73 -18.28 20.76 6.03
CA LEU A 73 -19.16 20.31 7.11
C LEU A 73 -19.26 21.33 8.24
N GLU A 74 -18.14 21.95 8.64
CA GLU A 74 -18.13 23.02 9.64
C GLU A 74 -18.98 24.21 9.20
N ILE A 75 -18.85 24.64 7.94
CA ILE A 75 -19.67 25.72 7.37
C ILE A 75 -21.15 25.34 7.40
N CYS A 76 -21.50 24.12 7.01
CA CYS A 76 -22.89 23.65 7.03
C CYS A 76 -23.43 23.64 8.47
N ALA A 77 -22.66 23.12 9.42
CA ALA A 77 -23.03 23.10 10.84
C ALA A 77 -23.28 24.51 11.38
N GLN A 78 -22.36 25.46 11.13
CA GLN A 78 -22.51 26.86 11.55
C GLN A 78 -23.76 27.51 10.96
N LYS A 79 -24.04 27.26 9.68
CA LYS A 79 -25.23 27.83 9.02
C LYS A 79 -26.53 27.25 9.58
N ILE A 80 -26.57 25.93 9.80
CA ILE A 80 -27.71 25.26 10.44
C ILE A 80 -27.94 25.82 11.85
N GLU A 81 -26.89 25.90 12.67
CA GLU A 81 -26.97 26.42 14.03
C GLU A 81 -27.45 27.88 14.06
N SER A 82 -26.91 28.74 13.18
CA SER A 82 -27.31 30.14 13.09
C SER A 82 -28.80 30.32 12.73
N LYS A 83 -29.36 29.39 11.96
CA LYS A 83 -30.77 29.39 11.56
C LYS A 83 -31.68 28.85 12.66
N LEU A 84 -31.25 27.80 13.37
CA LEU A 84 -31.99 27.25 14.50
C LEU A 84 -32.08 28.24 15.68
N GLN A 85 -31.05 29.08 15.88
CA GLN A 85 -31.05 30.11 16.93
C GLN A 85 -32.08 31.25 16.68
N GLN A 86 -32.63 31.38 15.47
CA GLN A 86 -33.62 32.41 15.14
C GLN A 86 -35.03 32.13 15.73
N GLY A 87 -35.25 30.93 16.30
CA GLY A 87 -36.49 30.55 16.99
C GLY A 87 -37.61 30.21 16.01
N ASP A 88 -38.24 31.22 15.42
CA ASP A 88 -39.30 31.04 14.42
C ASP A 88 -38.70 31.09 13.01
N LEU A 89 -38.65 29.92 12.36
CA LEU A 89 -38.22 29.80 10.98
C LEU A 89 -39.36 30.19 10.03
N SER A 90 -39.11 31.14 9.13
CA SER A 90 -40.02 31.36 8.03
C SER A 90 -40.02 30.15 7.09
N PRO A 91 -41.08 29.91 6.28
CA PRO A 91 -41.08 28.83 5.29
C PRO A 91 -39.90 28.89 4.31
N LYS A 92 -39.35 30.09 4.09
CA LYS A 92 -38.16 30.31 3.27
C LYS A 92 -36.88 29.87 3.99
N ASP A 93 -36.77 30.16 5.27
CA ASP A 93 -35.62 29.75 6.10
C ASP A 93 -35.61 28.24 6.34
N GLU A 94 -36.79 27.64 6.50
CA GLU A 94 -36.97 26.21 6.61
C GLU A 94 -36.50 25.48 5.33
N LYS A 95 -36.85 26.02 4.15
CA LYS A 95 -36.33 25.52 2.86
C LYS A 95 -34.81 25.60 2.78
N ILE A 96 -34.22 26.72 3.17
CA ILE A 96 -32.76 26.90 3.19
C ILE A 96 -32.09 25.91 4.15
N LEU A 97 -32.71 25.63 5.29
CA LEU A 97 -32.21 24.65 6.25
C LEU A 97 -32.22 23.22 5.68
N LEU A 98 -33.31 22.86 4.99
CA LEU A 98 -33.42 21.58 4.29
C LEU A 98 -32.35 21.44 3.20
N ASP A 99 -32.04 22.52 2.46
CA ASP A 99 -30.98 22.52 1.46
C ASP A 99 -29.60 22.23 2.10
N TYR A 100 -29.26 22.86 3.23
CA TYR A 100 -28.00 22.58 3.94
C TYR A 100 -27.93 21.16 4.53
N LEU A 101 -29.06 20.62 5.00
CA LEU A 101 -29.13 19.22 5.45
C LEU A 101 -28.90 18.25 4.28
N ALA A 102 -29.46 18.55 3.11
CA ALA A 102 -29.22 17.77 1.89
C ALA A 102 -27.75 17.83 1.46
N GLU A 103 -27.13 19.02 1.47
CA GLU A 103 -25.69 19.17 1.18
C GLU A 103 -24.83 18.38 2.18
N THR A 104 -25.15 18.44 3.48
CA THR A 104 -24.44 17.69 4.53
C THR A 104 -24.52 16.19 4.28
N ARG A 105 -25.69 15.68 3.92
CA ARG A 105 -25.88 14.26 3.58
C ARG A 105 -25.01 13.84 2.39
N LEU A 106 -24.95 14.65 1.33
CA LEU A 106 -24.11 14.38 0.17
C LEU A 106 -22.62 14.31 0.54
N ILE A 107 -22.16 15.20 1.43
CA ILE A 107 -20.77 15.18 1.92
C ILE A 107 -20.48 13.91 2.73
N ILE A 108 -21.43 13.48 3.58
CA ILE A 108 -21.30 12.22 4.35
C ILE A 108 -21.25 11.01 3.43
N GLU A 109 -22.13 10.94 2.41
CA GLU A 109 -22.13 9.87 1.41
C GLU A 109 -20.78 9.79 0.67
N GLU A 110 -20.19 10.94 0.34
CA GLU A 110 -18.87 11.00 -0.28
C GLU A 110 -17.77 10.51 0.68
N LEU A 111 -17.79 10.93 1.95
CA LEU A 111 -16.85 10.45 2.96
C LEU A 111 -16.91 8.92 3.15
N LEU A 112 -18.11 8.33 3.16
CA LEU A 112 -18.27 6.88 3.26
C LEU A 112 -17.74 6.13 2.03
N LYS A 113 -17.89 6.70 0.82
CA LYS A 113 -17.25 6.14 -0.38
C LYS A 113 -15.73 6.18 -0.27
N TRP A 114 -15.18 7.24 0.28
CA TRP A 114 -13.73 7.38 0.47
C TRP A 114 -13.18 6.51 1.59
N SER A 115 -13.90 6.30 2.70
CA SER A 115 -13.45 5.39 3.75
C SER A 115 -13.24 3.97 3.23
N ASN A 116 -14.08 3.53 2.28
CA ASN A 116 -13.93 2.23 1.61
C ASN A 116 -12.72 2.16 0.68
N LYS A 117 -12.28 3.30 0.11
CA LYS A 117 -11.07 3.38 -0.73
C LYS A 117 -9.79 3.57 0.06
N ILE A 118 -9.87 4.13 1.26
CA ILE A 118 -8.75 4.33 2.20
C ILE A 118 -8.38 3.04 2.92
N ASN A 119 -9.11 1.94 2.71
CA ASN A 119 -8.69 0.62 3.17
C ASN A 119 -7.51 0.12 2.31
N ILE A 120 -6.36 0.76 2.50
CA ILE A 120 -5.04 0.38 2.04
C ILE A 120 -4.59 -0.76 2.98
N GLN A 121 -5.31 -1.86 2.99
CA GLN A 121 -4.56 -3.10 3.05
C GLN A 121 -3.92 -3.20 1.67
N PRO A 122 -2.60 -3.37 1.55
CA PRO A 122 -2.10 -3.91 0.30
C PRO A 122 -2.94 -5.16 0.06
N GLU A 123 -3.68 -5.21 -1.06
CA GLU A 123 -4.13 -6.50 -1.55
C GLU A 123 -2.83 -7.29 -1.64
N GLU A 124 -2.60 -8.18 -0.68
CA GLU A 124 -1.59 -9.20 -0.80
C GLU A 124 -2.07 -10.02 -2.00
N GLU A 125 -1.70 -9.58 -3.21
CA GLU A 125 -1.84 -10.36 -4.43
C GLU A 125 -1.28 -11.73 -4.05
N ASN A 126 -2.15 -12.73 -3.96
CA ASN A 126 -1.89 -13.99 -3.28
C ASN A 126 -0.54 -14.56 -3.74
N ILE A 127 0.53 -14.25 -3.00
CA ILE A 127 1.91 -14.45 -3.46
C ILE A 127 2.11 -15.93 -3.75
N PHE A 128 1.45 -16.76 -2.95
CA PHE A 128 1.36 -18.19 -3.14
C PHE A 128 0.86 -18.58 -4.53
N GLU A 129 -0.26 -18.03 -5.01
CA GLU A 129 -0.82 -18.37 -6.33
C GLU A 129 0.15 -18.03 -7.47
N ARG A 130 0.85 -16.89 -7.39
CA ARG A 130 1.87 -16.52 -8.37
C ARG A 130 3.07 -17.45 -8.37
N ILE A 131 3.54 -17.84 -7.19
CA ILE A 131 4.66 -18.78 -7.06
C ILE A 131 4.25 -20.15 -7.61
N ILE A 132 3.06 -20.65 -7.27
CA ILE A 132 2.53 -21.92 -7.78
C ILE A 132 2.38 -21.88 -9.30
N TYR A 133 1.88 -20.77 -9.85
CA TYR A 133 1.80 -20.57 -11.30
C TYR A 133 3.18 -20.65 -11.98
N CYS A 134 4.19 -20.00 -11.41
CA CYS A 134 5.58 -20.08 -11.91
C CYS A 134 6.21 -21.48 -11.78
N MET A 135 5.66 -22.34 -10.93
CA MET A 135 6.13 -23.72 -10.69
C MET A 135 5.36 -24.77 -11.51
N GLN A 136 4.46 -24.37 -12.41
CA GLN A 136 3.60 -25.31 -13.16
C GLN A 136 4.37 -26.39 -13.95
N ASP A 137 5.60 -26.09 -14.36
CA ASP A 137 6.45 -27.00 -15.13
C ASP A 137 7.29 -27.95 -14.23
N PHE A 138 7.16 -27.84 -12.91
CA PHE A 138 7.93 -28.65 -11.96
C PHE A 138 7.22 -29.99 -11.69
N PRO A 139 7.97 -31.04 -11.30
CA PRO A 139 7.38 -32.28 -10.81
C PRO A 139 6.39 -32.03 -9.66
N GLU A 140 5.22 -32.67 -9.72
CA GLU A 140 4.11 -32.48 -8.78
C GLU A 140 4.52 -32.73 -7.32
N GLU A 141 5.42 -33.69 -7.08
CA GLU A 141 5.98 -33.98 -5.76
C GLU A 141 6.72 -32.77 -5.14
N LEU A 142 7.39 -31.95 -5.95
CA LEU A 142 8.10 -30.76 -5.47
C LEU A 142 7.14 -29.61 -5.18
N ILE A 143 6.08 -29.49 -5.97
CA ILE A 143 5.00 -28.51 -5.74
C ILE A 143 4.30 -28.85 -4.42
N MET A 144 3.98 -30.12 -4.17
CA MET A 144 3.39 -30.58 -2.91
C MET A 144 4.28 -30.31 -1.70
N LYS A 145 5.57 -30.64 -1.78
CA LYS A 145 6.54 -30.33 -0.71
C LYS A 145 6.67 -28.83 -0.44
N PHE A 146 6.55 -27.99 -1.47
CA PHE A 146 6.55 -26.54 -1.32
C PHE A 146 5.29 -26.08 -0.56
N LYS A 147 4.10 -26.55 -0.95
CA LYS A 147 2.83 -26.22 -0.26
C LYS A 147 2.87 -26.61 1.22
N GLU A 148 3.28 -27.84 1.53
CA GLU A 148 3.43 -28.27 2.93
C GLU A 148 4.38 -27.38 3.72
N ARG A 149 5.50 -26.98 3.13
CA ARG A 149 6.46 -26.08 3.81
C ARG A 149 5.93 -24.67 3.99
N TRP A 150 5.17 -24.17 3.02
CA TRP A 150 4.52 -22.87 3.06
C TRP A 150 3.51 -22.80 4.21
N ASP A 151 2.61 -23.78 4.29
CA ASP A 151 1.59 -23.86 5.34
C ASP A 151 2.21 -23.99 6.74
N ASN A 152 3.29 -24.79 6.85
CA ASN A 152 4.04 -24.93 8.09
C ASN A 152 4.82 -23.66 8.50
N TYR A 153 5.17 -22.80 7.55
CA TYR A 153 5.87 -21.54 7.81
C TYR A 153 4.93 -20.51 8.45
N GLU A 154 3.70 -20.37 7.93
CA GLU A 154 2.69 -19.48 8.52
C GLU A 154 2.33 -19.89 9.95
N TYR A 155 2.27 -21.20 10.24
CA TYR A 155 1.97 -21.71 11.59
C TYR A 155 3.03 -21.38 12.64
N ARG A 156 4.28 -21.08 12.24
CA ARG A 156 5.39 -20.74 13.17
C ARG A 156 5.66 -19.24 13.27
N GLY A 157 4.94 -18.43 12.50
CA GLY A 157 5.07 -16.97 12.46
C GLY A 157 4.07 -16.20 13.33
N GLN A 158 3.20 -16.91 14.08
CA GLN A 158 2.38 -16.38 15.18
C GLN A 158 3.03 -16.70 16.53
#